data_AF-A0A7K3Z5A4-F1
#
_entry.id   AF-A0A7K3Z5A4-F1
#
_cell.length_a   1.000
_cell.length_b   1.000
_cell.length_c   1.000
_cell.angle_alpha   90.00
_cell.angle_beta   90.00
_cell.angle_gamma   90.00
#
_symmetry.space_group_name_H-M   'P 1'
#
loop_
_entity.id
_entity.type
_entity.pdbx_description
1 polymer ?
#
loop_
_entity_poly.entity_id
_entity_poly.type
_entity_poly.pdbx_seq_one_letter_code
_entity_poly.pdbx_strand_id
1 'polypeptide(L)'
;MSVLDMNKSRTATTFFSVVLLVCIIFAYTLPEPVAGNPLWEDAPPKPEQIYIQSDGAIEPSTVPIQRSGSTYTFTSSIFNASLIIKANDIVIDGAGFVLQGTGQNNGFQNIFFEGISIANVQNVTVKQLEIRDFDFGLMITESSKISLVESEVFETIRIGSSSAECKITGNSLSRVEVQGTQNTISNNDFTLPNSHLHVENDGNTIDGNLIYGSIRLALSRNNVVSNNNLSLGLMGIEISASSSHNEIFGNQIAHTDGYGLLISNSFENTIYNNKISNTPIGIYLTEMSSNYGYSNTTNNLFYRNTLTENAQNIRINGEFGNLWDNGEEGNHWSDYNGTDLNNDGIGDTPYVIGTHNTGNYPLMQPLINQELPNNNSAQDTGLFSLGPILAALGIAFTVVIVGLLVYFKRRLP
;
A
#
# COMPACT_ATOMS: atom_id res chain seq x y z
N MET A 1 -36.20 -10.97 -52.09
CA MET A 1 -35.15 -11.87 -51.59
C MET A 1 -35.61 -13.29 -51.78
N SER A 2 -34.90 -14.07 -52.58
CA SER A 2 -35.31 -15.43 -52.92
C SER A 2 -35.04 -16.38 -51.74
N VAL A 3 -35.82 -17.45 -51.61
CA VAL A 3 -35.62 -18.51 -50.61
C VAL A 3 -34.21 -19.14 -50.69
N LEU A 4 -33.55 -19.02 -51.85
CA LEU A 4 -32.16 -19.42 -52.08
C LEU A 4 -31.12 -18.53 -51.37
N ASP A 5 -31.40 -17.24 -51.18
CA ASP A 5 -30.48 -16.32 -50.49
C ASP A 5 -30.53 -16.50 -48.96
N MET A 6 -31.72 -16.80 -48.44
CA MET A 6 -31.93 -17.04 -47.00
C MET A 6 -31.29 -18.35 -46.51
N ASN A 7 -31.23 -19.37 -47.36
CA ASN A 7 -30.56 -20.64 -47.04
C ASN A 7 -29.03 -20.55 -47.10
N LYS A 8 -28.46 -19.71 -47.98
CA LYS A 8 -27.01 -19.44 -48.01
C LYS A 8 -26.53 -18.61 -46.82
N SER A 9 -27.33 -17.64 -46.37
CA SER A 9 -27.06 -16.86 -45.15
C SER A 9 -27.10 -17.74 -43.89
N ARG A 10 -28.12 -18.60 -43.74
CA ARG A 10 -28.21 -19.53 -42.59
C ARG A 10 -27.09 -20.57 -42.57
N THR A 11 -26.69 -21.11 -43.71
CA THR A 11 -25.55 -22.05 -43.77
C THR A 11 -24.21 -21.36 -43.49
N ALA A 12 -24.00 -20.13 -43.96
CA ALA A 12 -22.80 -19.35 -43.65
C ALA A 12 -22.70 -18.98 -42.17
N THR A 13 -23.82 -18.58 -41.54
CA THR A 13 -23.85 -18.22 -40.11
C THR A 13 -23.64 -19.45 -39.22
N THR A 14 -24.21 -20.60 -39.59
CA THR A 14 -24.01 -21.87 -38.88
C THR A 14 -22.58 -22.39 -39.04
N PHE A 15 -21.99 -22.27 -40.23
CA PHE A 15 -20.59 -22.63 -40.48
C PHE A 15 -19.63 -21.74 -39.69
N PHE A 16 -19.88 -20.43 -39.62
CA PHE A 16 -19.08 -19.50 -38.81
C PHE A 16 -19.19 -19.79 -37.31
N SER A 17 -20.39 -20.13 -36.83
CA SER A 17 -20.62 -20.46 -35.42
C SER A 17 -19.91 -21.77 -35.03
N VAL A 18 -19.88 -22.76 -35.92
CA VAL A 18 -19.19 -24.04 -35.71
C VAL A 18 -17.67 -23.85 -35.79
N VAL A 19 -17.15 -23.04 -36.72
CA VAL A 19 -15.72 -22.73 -36.79
C VAL A 19 -15.26 -21.93 -35.57
N LEU A 20 -16.04 -20.96 -35.10
CA LEU A 20 -15.73 -20.21 -33.88
C LEU A 20 -15.76 -21.12 -32.64
N LEU A 21 -16.74 -22.04 -32.55
CA LEU A 21 -16.80 -23.02 -31.47
C LEU A 21 -15.62 -24.00 -31.53
N VAL A 22 -15.20 -24.44 -32.72
CA VAL A 22 -14.03 -25.30 -32.92
C VAL A 22 -12.73 -24.54 -32.61
N CYS A 23 -12.62 -23.25 -32.92
CA CYS A 23 -11.48 -22.42 -32.54
C CYS A 23 -11.43 -22.17 -31.03
N ILE A 24 -12.57 -22.00 -30.36
CA ILE A 24 -12.65 -21.88 -28.90
C ILE A 24 -12.27 -23.23 -28.26
N ILE A 25 -12.78 -24.35 -28.77
CA ILE A 25 -12.42 -25.69 -28.29
C ILE A 25 -10.92 -25.95 -28.54
N PHE A 26 -10.37 -25.60 -29.69
CA PHE A 26 -8.92 -25.72 -29.95
C PHE A 26 -8.08 -24.79 -29.06
N ALA A 27 -8.57 -23.59 -28.71
CA ALA A 27 -7.90 -22.72 -27.75
C ALA A 27 -7.88 -23.31 -26.32
N TYR A 28 -8.87 -24.14 -25.97
CA TYR A 28 -8.94 -24.87 -24.69
C TYR A 28 -8.32 -26.27 -24.72
N THR A 29 -8.07 -26.86 -25.90
CA THR A 29 -7.48 -28.21 -26.05
C THR A 29 -6.07 -28.21 -26.60
N LEU A 30 -5.50 -27.05 -26.96
CA LEU A 30 -4.06 -26.93 -26.95
C LEU A 30 -3.67 -27.17 -25.50
N PRO A 31 -2.91 -28.23 -25.18
CA PRO A 31 -2.22 -28.22 -23.90
C PRO A 31 -1.50 -26.88 -23.89
N GLU A 32 -1.73 -26.04 -22.87
CA GLU A 32 -0.72 -25.04 -22.54
C GLU A 32 0.61 -25.76 -22.69
N PRO A 33 1.63 -25.18 -23.36
CA PRO A 33 2.94 -25.80 -23.38
C PRO A 33 3.17 -26.19 -21.93
N VAL A 34 3.17 -27.49 -21.64
CA VAL A 34 3.32 -27.99 -20.28
C VAL A 34 4.58 -27.28 -19.87
N ALA A 35 4.45 -26.28 -18.99
CA ALA A 35 5.60 -25.54 -18.52
C ALA A 35 6.46 -26.66 -17.97
N GLY A 36 7.49 -27.02 -18.75
CA GLY A 36 8.32 -28.14 -18.42
C GLY A 36 8.75 -27.82 -17.01
N ASN A 37 8.35 -28.68 -16.06
CA ASN A 37 8.59 -28.54 -14.63
C ASN A 37 9.80 -27.63 -14.43
N PRO A 38 9.63 -26.37 -13.96
CA PRO A 38 10.59 -25.30 -14.22
C PRO A 38 11.96 -25.87 -13.90
N LEU A 39 12.76 -26.10 -14.95
CA LEU A 39 14.17 -26.35 -14.78
C LEU A 39 14.60 -25.11 -14.01
N TRP A 40 14.90 -25.29 -12.72
CA TRP A 40 15.08 -24.22 -11.75
C TRP A 40 15.82 -23.09 -12.46
N GLU A 41 15.15 -21.96 -12.67
CA GLU A 41 15.84 -20.79 -13.20
C GLU A 41 16.93 -20.52 -12.17
N ASP A 42 18.19 -20.64 -12.60
CA ASP A 42 19.31 -20.44 -11.69
C ASP A 42 19.12 -19.08 -11.01
N ALA A 43 19.32 -19.06 -9.70
CA ALA A 43 19.22 -17.83 -8.92
C ALA A 43 20.01 -16.69 -9.61
N PRO A 44 19.48 -15.46 -9.59
CA PRO A 44 20.22 -14.34 -10.15
C PRO A 44 21.61 -14.27 -9.51
N PRO A 45 22.65 -13.85 -10.26
CA PRO A 45 23.99 -13.79 -9.73
C PRO A 45 24.04 -12.85 -8.53
N LYS A 46 24.80 -13.18 -7.49
CA LYS A 46 24.94 -12.32 -6.32
C LYS A 46 25.50 -10.94 -6.75
N PRO A 47 24.89 -9.82 -6.30
CA PRO A 47 25.42 -8.50 -6.54
C PRO A 47 26.86 -8.32 -6.01
N GLU A 48 27.66 -7.53 -6.71
CA GLU A 48 28.95 -7.05 -6.22
C GLU A 48 28.77 -6.23 -4.94
N GLN A 49 29.78 -6.17 -4.09
CA GLN A 49 29.69 -5.48 -2.80
C GLN A 49 30.56 -4.23 -2.80
N ILE A 50 29.92 -3.09 -2.55
CA ILE A 50 30.55 -1.78 -2.40
C ILE A 50 30.46 -1.40 -0.94
N TYR A 51 31.58 -1.03 -0.33
CA TYR A 51 31.66 -0.67 1.09
C TYR A 51 31.95 0.82 1.25
N ILE A 52 31.21 1.46 2.15
CA ILE A 52 31.68 2.67 2.83
C ILE A 52 32.17 2.21 4.21
N GLN A 53 33.48 2.04 4.33
CA GLN A 53 34.13 1.53 5.53
C GLN A 53 34.01 2.52 6.70
N SER A 54 34.28 2.05 7.93
CA SER A 54 34.15 2.86 9.16
C SER A 54 35.10 4.06 9.24
N ASP A 55 36.23 4.03 8.55
CA ASP A 55 37.15 5.18 8.37
C ASP A 55 36.70 6.11 7.22
N GLY A 56 35.62 5.72 6.56
CA GLY A 56 35.00 6.37 5.42
C GLY A 56 35.68 6.08 4.08
N ALA A 57 36.62 5.14 3.99
CA ALA A 57 37.16 4.68 2.72
C ALA A 57 36.05 4.02 1.87
N ILE A 58 36.14 4.17 0.54
CA ILE A 58 35.23 3.51 -0.41
C ILE A 58 35.96 2.30 -1.00
N GLU A 59 35.32 1.14 -0.98
CA GLU A 59 35.89 -0.10 -1.50
C GLU A 59 34.90 -0.82 -2.45
N PRO A 60 35.27 -1.10 -3.71
CA PRO A 60 36.52 -0.68 -4.35
C PRO A 60 36.55 0.84 -4.60
N SER A 61 37.75 1.43 -4.55
CA SER A 61 37.91 2.89 -4.74
C SER A 61 37.55 3.42 -6.14
N THR A 62 37.27 2.51 -7.07
CA THR A 62 36.94 2.80 -8.47
C THR A 62 35.45 2.93 -8.75
N VAL A 63 34.59 2.69 -7.74
CA VAL A 63 33.15 2.87 -7.91
C VAL A 63 32.80 4.33 -8.16
N PRO A 64 31.70 4.63 -8.88
CA PRO A 64 31.32 6.00 -9.22
C PRO A 64 30.66 6.71 -8.02
N ILE A 65 31.37 6.81 -6.91
CA ILE A 65 30.98 7.52 -5.69
C ILE A 65 32.14 8.42 -5.29
N GLN A 66 31.86 9.72 -5.18
CA GLN A 66 32.82 10.71 -4.74
C GLN A 66 32.57 11.10 -3.28
N ARG A 67 33.62 11.07 -2.45
CA ARG A 67 33.56 11.54 -1.06
C ARG A 67 34.01 13.00 -0.95
N SER A 68 33.23 13.81 -0.24
CA SER A 68 33.61 15.15 0.23
C SER A 68 33.22 15.30 1.70
N GLY A 69 34.21 15.21 2.60
CA GLY A 69 33.96 15.21 4.04
C GLY A 69 33.15 13.99 4.48
N SER A 70 31.95 14.23 5.03
CA SER A 70 30.99 13.20 5.44
C SER A 70 29.94 12.88 4.35
N THR A 71 30.00 13.51 3.18
CA THR A 71 29.07 13.27 2.09
C THR A 71 29.69 12.37 1.02
N TYR A 72 28.92 11.38 0.59
CA TYR A 72 29.24 10.41 -0.46
C TYR A 72 28.22 10.59 -1.58
N THR A 73 28.66 11.15 -2.70
CA THR A 73 27.77 11.50 -3.81
C THR A 73 27.99 10.56 -4.97
N PHE A 74 26.92 9.95 -5.48
CA PHE A 74 26.97 9.16 -6.71
C PHE A 74 27.31 10.07 -7.89
N THR A 75 28.23 9.63 -8.74
CA THR A 75 28.61 10.34 -9.98
C THR A 75 28.02 9.70 -11.24
N SER A 76 27.49 8.49 -11.11
CA SER A 76 26.70 7.78 -12.12
C SER A 76 25.87 6.68 -11.47
N SER A 77 24.92 6.09 -12.21
CA SER A 77 24.22 4.87 -11.78
C SER A 77 25.18 3.69 -11.59
N ILE A 78 24.83 2.82 -10.65
CA ILE A 78 25.57 1.60 -10.27
C ILE A 78 24.65 0.41 -10.50
N PHE A 79 25.15 -0.59 -11.22
CA PHE A 79 24.39 -1.79 -11.59
C PHE A 79 25.04 -3.05 -11.02
N ASN A 80 24.23 -4.07 -10.77
CA ASN A 80 24.63 -5.38 -10.27
C ASN A 80 25.41 -5.30 -8.95
N ALA A 81 25.09 -4.33 -8.08
CA ALA A 81 25.85 -4.12 -6.86
C ALA A 81 24.97 -3.70 -5.68
N SER A 82 25.45 -4.07 -4.49
CA SER A 82 24.92 -3.68 -3.18
C SER A 82 25.86 -2.70 -2.51
N LEU A 83 25.30 -1.78 -1.73
CA LEU A 83 26.04 -0.81 -0.93
C LEU A 83 25.97 -1.17 0.57
N ILE A 84 27.12 -1.37 1.21
CA ILE A 84 27.24 -1.76 2.61
C ILE A 84 27.84 -0.60 3.40
N ILE A 85 27.09 -0.11 4.38
CA ILE A 85 27.45 1.07 5.17
C ILE A 85 27.95 0.67 6.54
N LYS A 86 29.19 1.08 6.86
CA LYS A 86 29.86 0.83 8.15
C LYS A 86 30.32 2.12 8.84
N ALA A 87 30.07 3.29 8.24
CA ALA A 87 30.40 4.59 8.80
C ALA A 87 29.18 5.25 9.45
N ASN A 88 29.44 6.00 10.52
CA ASN A 88 28.47 6.85 11.21
C ASN A 88 28.54 8.28 10.69
N ASP A 89 27.49 9.07 10.91
CA ASP A 89 27.50 10.52 10.68
C ASP A 89 27.78 10.90 9.22
N ILE A 90 27.23 10.13 8.28
CA ILE A 90 27.44 10.31 6.84
C ILE A 90 26.14 10.59 6.09
N VAL A 91 26.30 11.21 4.91
CA VAL A 91 25.23 11.38 3.92
C VAL A 91 25.60 10.64 2.66
N ILE A 92 24.70 9.81 2.16
CA ILE A 92 24.76 9.13 0.87
C ILE A 92 23.78 9.87 -0.04
N ASP A 93 24.32 10.66 -0.96
CA ASP A 93 23.56 11.45 -1.92
C ASP A 93 23.57 10.73 -3.28
N GLY A 94 22.44 10.14 -3.65
CA GLY A 94 22.28 9.47 -4.94
C GLY A 94 22.30 10.43 -6.11
N ALA A 95 22.13 11.74 -5.91
CA ALA A 95 22.11 12.76 -6.97
C ALA A 95 21.15 12.45 -8.14
N GLY A 96 20.08 11.69 -7.88
CA GLY A 96 19.10 11.22 -8.86
C GLY A 96 19.54 10.00 -9.67
N PHE A 97 20.66 9.36 -9.33
CA PHE A 97 21.13 8.14 -9.98
C PHE A 97 20.45 6.88 -9.43
N VAL A 98 20.69 5.77 -10.13
CA VAL A 98 20.10 4.46 -9.81
C VAL A 98 21.13 3.58 -9.13
N LEU A 99 20.71 2.88 -8.07
CA LEU A 99 21.35 1.66 -7.56
C LEU A 99 20.48 0.47 -7.95
N GLN A 100 20.98 -0.37 -8.85
CA GLN A 100 20.24 -1.49 -9.41
C GLN A 100 20.93 -2.82 -9.08
N GLY A 101 20.16 -3.78 -8.58
CA GLY A 101 20.63 -5.13 -8.30
C GLY A 101 20.63 -6.04 -9.52
N THR A 102 20.68 -7.35 -9.27
CA THR A 102 20.68 -8.40 -10.29
C THR A 102 19.32 -9.08 -10.43
N GLY A 103 18.31 -8.62 -9.69
CA GLY A 103 17.00 -9.24 -9.56
C GLY A 103 16.77 -9.83 -8.16
N GLN A 104 15.54 -10.30 -7.92
CA GLN A 104 15.14 -10.88 -6.62
C GLN A 104 15.62 -12.32 -6.51
N ASN A 105 16.35 -12.67 -5.45
CA ASN A 105 16.73 -14.05 -5.16
C ASN A 105 15.60 -14.81 -4.45
N ASN A 106 14.58 -14.10 -3.94
CA ASN A 106 13.43 -14.62 -3.21
C ASN A 106 13.83 -15.56 -2.06
N GLY A 107 14.97 -15.30 -1.42
CA GLY A 107 15.48 -16.14 -0.32
C GLY A 107 16.01 -17.51 -0.76
N PHE A 108 16.30 -17.73 -2.06
CA PHE A 108 16.90 -18.98 -2.52
C PHE A 108 18.20 -19.27 -1.74
N GLN A 109 18.30 -20.48 -1.19
CA GLN A 109 19.38 -20.89 -0.27
C GLN A 109 19.51 -20.02 1.00
N ASN A 110 18.43 -19.36 1.44
CA ASN A 110 18.41 -18.42 2.57
C ASN A 110 19.31 -17.20 2.38
N ILE A 111 19.54 -16.78 1.13
CA ILE A 111 20.28 -15.56 0.80
C ILE A 111 19.27 -14.53 0.28
N PHE A 112 19.35 -13.31 0.79
CA PHE A 112 18.59 -12.17 0.29
C PHE A 112 19.56 -11.13 -0.26
N PHE A 113 19.17 -10.50 -1.36
CA PHE A 113 19.93 -9.41 -1.96
C PHE A 113 19.38 -8.09 -1.46
N GLU A 114 20.28 -7.30 -0.85
CA GLU A 114 19.99 -5.99 -0.27
C GLU A 114 20.58 -4.91 -1.18
N GLY A 115 19.81 -3.87 -1.49
CA GLY A 115 20.33 -2.70 -2.20
C GLY A 115 21.31 -1.94 -1.34
N ILE A 116 20.81 -1.39 -0.23
CA ILE A 116 21.63 -0.74 0.80
C ILE A 116 21.49 -1.50 2.12
N SER A 117 22.62 -1.91 2.68
CA SER A 117 22.72 -2.56 3.99
C SER A 117 23.35 -1.59 5.00
N ILE A 118 22.60 -1.24 6.04
CA ILE A 118 23.04 -0.35 7.12
C ILE A 118 23.00 -1.13 8.42
N ALA A 119 24.17 -1.46 8.97
CA ALA A 119 24.27 -2.31 10.13
C ALA A 119 25.23 -1.74 11.18
N ASN A 120 24.83 -1.74 12.45
CA ASN A 120 25.66 -1.32 13.58
C ASN A 120 26.22 0.12 13.45
N VAL A 121 25.41 1.03 12.88
CA VAL A 121 25.78 2.44 12.69
C VAL A 121 24.66 3.39 13.10
N GLN A 122 24.98 4.66 13.20
CA GLN A 122 24.04 5.72 13.53
C GLN A 122 24.19 6.95 12.64
N ASN A 123 23.11 7.72 12.55
CA ASN A 123 23.10 9.03 11.90
C ASN A 123 23.58 8.97 10.43
N VAL A 124 22.98 8.06 9.67
CA VAL A 124 23.20 7.94 8.21
C VAL A 124 21.99 8.49 7.49
N THR A 125 22.20 9.38 6.53
CA THR A 125 21.14 9.83 5.62
C THR A 125 21.38 9.26 4.23
N VAL A 126 20.38 8.60 3.65
CA VAL A 126 20.32 8.25 2.23
C VAL A 126 19.31 9.19 1.58
N LYS A 127 19.66 9.79 0.44
CA LYS A 127 18.74 10.68 -0.27
C LYS A 127 18.91 10.66 -1.79
N GLN A 128 17.86 11.07 -2.50
CA GLN A 128 17.89 11.30 -3.96
C GLN A 128 18.43 10.10 -4.75
N LEU A 129 17.97 8.90 -4.41
CA LEU A 129 18.40 7.65 -5.04
C LEU A 129 17.20 6.81 -5.46
N GLU A 130 17.24 6.26 -6.68
CA GLU A 130 16.34 5.21 -7.14
C GLU A 130 16.98 3.84 -6.81
N ILE A 131 16.28 2.98 -6.08
CA ILE A 131 16.74 1.64 -5.69
C ILE A 131 15.77 0.60 -6.25
N ARG A 132 16.30 -0.35 -7.03
CA ARG A 132 15.50 -1.41 -7.68
C ARG A 132 16.26 -2.71 -7.93
N ASP A 133 15.51 -3.79 -8.20
CA ASP A 133 15.97 -5.13 -8.53
C ASP A 133 16.71 -5.85 -7.39
N PHE A 134 16.14 -5.78 -6.18
CA PHE A 134 16.63 -6.46 -4.97
C PHE A 134 15.52 -7.27 -4.27
N ASP A 135 15.85 -8.04 -3.23
CA ASP A 135 14.84 -8.56 -2.29
C ASP A 135 14.43 -7.48 -1.29
N PHE A 136 15.42 -6.69 -0.84
CA PHE A 136 15.23 -5.51 0.03
C PHE A 136 15.96 -4.32 -0.57
N GLY A 137 15.28 -3.19 -0.73
CA GLY A 137 15.91 -1.97 -1.23
C GLY A 137 16.81 -1.35 -0.16
N LEU A 138 16.34 -1.35 1.10
CA LEU A 138 17.07 -0.84 2.25
C LEU A 138 16.85 -1.75 3.46
N MET A 139 17.95 -2.26 4.03
CA MET A 139 17.97 -3.08 5.23
C MET A 139 18.67 -2.32 6.36
N ILE A 140 17.98 -2.09 7.47
CA ILE A 140 18.51 -1.37 8.63
C ILE A 140 18.53 -2.28 9.87
N THR A 141 19.73 -2.65 10.33
CA THR A 141 19.92 -3.61 11.41
C THR A 141 20.75 -3.01 12.55
N GLU A 142 20.28 -3.11 13.80
CA GLU A 142 21.01 -2.65 14.99
C GLU A 142 21.54 -1.21 14.84
N SER A 143 20.73 -0.34 14.23
CA SER A 143 21.15 1.00 13.83
C SER A 143 20.13 2.04 14.28
N SER A 144 20.57 3.29 14.45
CA SER A 144 19.67 4.36 14.89
C SER A 144 19.82 5.64 14.10
N LYS A 145 18.76 6.46 14.07
CA LYS A 145 18.78 7.78 13.40
C LYS A 145 19.12 7.67 11.92
N ILE A 146 18.63 6.62 11.27
CA ILE A 146 18.81 6.43 9.83
C ILE A 146 17.70 7.17 9.11
N SER A 147 18.05 8.01 8.16
CA SER A 147 17.08 8.80 7.38
C SER A 147 17.10 8.38 5.91
N LEU A 148 15.93 8.12 5.34
CA LEU A 148 15.72 7.98 3.89
C LEU A 148 14.81 9.11 3.44
N VAL A 149 15.29 9.95 2.52
CA VAL A 149 14.53 11.12 2.05
C VAL A 149 14.62 11.34 0.54
N GLU A 150 13.52 11.77 -0.08
CA GLU A 150 13.49 12.14 -1.51
C GLU A 150 14.01 11.01 -2.44
N SER A 151 13.74 9.76 -2.08
CA SER A 151 14.19 8.56 -2.79
C SER A 151 13.01 7.78 -3.37
N GLU A 152 13.31 6.92 -4.34
CA GLU A 152 12.36 5.96 -4.91
C GLU A 152 12.86 4.54 -4.61
N VAL A 153 12.04 3.70 -3.98
CA VAL A 153 12.41 2.33 -3.59
C VAL A 153 11.31 1.36 -4.01
N PHE A 154 11.63 0.50 -4.97
CA PHE A 154 10.68 -0.45 -5.55
C PHE A 154 10.47 -1.70 -4.69
N GLU A 155 11.41 -1.98 -3.79
CA GLU A 155 11.41 -3.14 -2.91
C GLU A 155 11.05 -2.78 -1.47
N THR A 156 11.11 -3.80 -0.61
CA THR A 156 10.89 -3.64 0.83
C THR A 156 12.02 -2.84 1.47
N ILE A 157 11.65 -1.83 2.25
CA ILE A 157 12.48 -1.21 3.28
C ILE A 157 12.19 -1.93 4.59
N ARG A 158 13.22 -2.47 5.24
CA ARG A 158 13.08 -3.12 6.54
C ARG A 158 13.87 -2.39 7.62
N ILE A 159 13.17 -2.02 8.69
CA ILE A 159 13.75 -1.51 9.93
C ILE A 159 13.73 -2.64 10.96
N GLY A 160 14.88 -3.25 11.21
CA GLY A 160 15.03 -4.40 12.10
C GLY A 160 14.71 -4.09 13.57
N SER A 161 14.51 -5.16 14.36
CA SER A 161 13.98 -5.08 15.73
C SER A 161 14.83 -4.31 16.73
N SER A 162 16.15 -4.32 16.54
CA SER A 162 17.11 -3.56 17.36
C SER A 162 17.41 -2.16 16.81
N SER A 163 16.64 -1.68 15.83
CA SER A 163 16.82 -0.38 15.21
C SER A 163 15.78 0.62 15.73
N ALA A 164 16.16 1.90 15.85
CA ALA A 164 15.29 2.93 16.41
C ALA A 164 15.54 4.34 15.87
N GLU A 165 14.58 5.23 16.06
CA GLU A 165 14.69 6.65 15.66
C GLU A 165 14.94 6.85 14.16
N CYS A 166 14.62 5.87 13.31
CA CYS A 166 14.76 5.99 11.87
C CYS A 166 13.62 6.82 11.28
N LYS A 167 13.91 7.56 10.20
CA LYS A 167 12.96 8.45 9.54
C LYS A 167 12.91 8.13 8.05
N ILE A 168 11.75 7.70 7.57
CA ILE A 168 11.50 7.48 6.14
C ILE A 168 10.50 8.57 5.73
N THR A 169 10.96 9.58 4.97
CA THR A 169 10.17 10.78 4.71
C THR A 169 10.28 11.31 3.29
N GLY A 170 9.14 11.61 2.65
CA GLY A 170 9.16 12.25 1.33
C GLY A 170 9.63 11.33 0.20
N ASN A 171 9.39 10.02 0.29
CA ASN A 171 9.83 9.03 -0.69
C ASN A 171 8.67 8.47 -1.51
N SER A 172 8.98 7.89 -2.68
CA SER A 172 8.08 7.03 -3.47
C SER A 172 8.42 5.57 -3.16
N LEU A 173 7.49 4.81 -2.59
CA LEU A 173 7.78 3.52 -1.96
C LEU A 173 6.81 2.43 -2.39
N SER A 174 7.29 1.18 -2.42
CA SER A 174 6.40 0.01 -2.45
C SER A 174 6.10 -0.48 -1.02
N ARG A 175 7.11 -0.93 -0.26
CA ARG A 175 6.84 -1.57 1.03
C ARG A 175 7.76 -1.08 2.14
N VAL A 176 7.19 -0.88 3.32
CA VAL A 176 7.95 -0.64 4.56
C VAL A 176 7.53 -1.62 5.64
N GLU A 177 8.50 -2.30 6.23
CA GLU A 177 8.35 -3.19 7.39
C GLU A 177 9.11 -2.63 8.59
N VAL A 178 8.39 -2.29 9.66
CA VAL A 178 8.93 -1.68 10.86
C VAL A 178 8.86 -2.67 12.01
N GLN A 179 9.99 -3.30 12.32
CA GLN A 179 10.17 -4.17 13.48
C GLN A 179 10.86 -3.44 14.63
N GLY A 180 11.48 -2.28 14.36
CA GLY A 180 12.12 -1.42 15.35
C GLY A 180 11.15 -0.51 16.11
N THR A 181 11.68 0.31 17.01
CA THR A 181 10.88 1.23 17.86
C THR A 181 11.15 2.69 17.55
N GLN A 182 10.21 3.58 17.89
CA GLN A 182 10.41 5.04 17.78
C GLN A 182 10.79 5.51 16.37
N ASN A 183 10.33 4.81 15.34
CA ASN A 183 10.57 5.19 13.95
C ASN A 183 9.42 6.05 13.42
N THR A 184 9.74 6.91 12.45
CA THR A 184 8.76 7.79 11.80
C THR A 184 8.72 7.49 10.31
N ILE A 185 7.54 7.11 9.81
CA ILE A 185 7.26 6.96 8.38
C ILE A 185 6.24 8.03 8.01
N SER A 186 6.69 9.09 7.34
CA SER A 186 5.82 10.26 7.13
C SER A 186 5.93 10.90 5.76
N ASN A 187 4.82 11.41 5.23
CA ASN A 187 4.78 12.13 3.96
C ASN A 187 5.38 11.34 2.78
N ASN A 188 5.23 10.01 2.77
CA ASN A 188 5.64 9.18 1.65
C ASN A 188 4.45 8.87 0.74
N ASP A 189 4.78 8.57 -0.51
CA ASP A 189 3.87 8.15 -1.57
C ASP A 189 4.04 6.64 -1.79
N PHE A 190 3.06 5.85 -1.34
CA PHE A 190 2.97 4.40 -1.54
C PHE A 190 2.00 4.08 -2.68
N THR A 191 2.29 4.57 -3.89
CA THR A 191 1.51 4.29 -5.10
C THR A 191 2.17 3.26 -6.02
N LEU A 192 3.39 2.80 -5.69
CA LEU A 192 4.04 1.70 -6.40
C LEU A 192 3.25 0.40 -6.20
N PRO A 193 3.35 -0.58 -7.12
CA PRO A 193 2.65 -1.85 -6.98
C PRO A 193 2.96 -2.56 -5.66
N ASN A 194 1.99 -3.33 -5.16
CA ASN A 194 2.07 -4.11 -3.92
C ASN A 194 2.34 -3.28 -2.66
N SER A 195 1.82 -2.04 -2.66
CA SER A 195 2.08 -1.09 -1.59
C SER A 195 1.55 -1.55 -0.23
N HIS A 196 2.41 -1.55 0.77
CA HIS A 196 2.08 -2.01 2.11
C HIS A 196 2.98 -1.42 3.20
N LEU A 197 2.39 -1.10 4.34
CA LEU A 197 3.12 -0.65 5.52
C LEU A 197 2.76 -1.54 6.70
N HIS A 198 3.77 -2.19 7.28
CA HIS A 198 3.61 -3.13 8.40
C HIS A 198 4.44 -2.71 9.61
N VAL A 199 3.85 -2.76 10.80
CA VAL A 199 4.51 -2.42 12.08
C VAL A 199 4.29 -3.54 13.09
N GLU A 200 5.38 -4.06 13.65
CA GLU A 200 5.39 -5.18 14.61
C GLU A 200 5.94 -4.82 16.00
N ASN A 201 6.13 -3.53 16.28
CA ASN A 201 6.75 -3.08 17.51
C ASN A 201 6.25 -1.70 17.95
N ASP A 202 6.74 -1.24 19.09
CA ASP A 202 6.12 -0.18 19.85
C ASP A 202 6.64 1.22 19.49
N GLY A 203 5.80 2.23 19.72
CA GLY A 203 6.22 3.63 19.73
C GLY A 203 6.53 4.22 18.35
N ASN A 204 6.06 3.62 17.25
CA ASN A 204 6.28 4.14 15.90
C ASN A 204 5.19 5.14 15.49
N THR A 205 5.53 6.05 14.59
CA THR A 205 4.63 7.08 14.06
C THR A 205 4.50 6.96 12.54
N ILE A 206 3.28 6.80 12.05
CA ILE A 206 2.91 6.73 10.64
C ILE A 206 2.02 7.92 10.31
N ASP A 207 2.57 8.96 9.68
CA ASP A 207 1.87 10.26 9.56
C ASP A 207 1.86 10.83 8.14
N GLY A 208 0.69 11.25 7.64
CA GLY A 208 0.61 12.04 6.41
C GLY A 208 1.01 11.30 5.13
N ASN A 209 0.96 9.96 5.10
CA ASN A 209 1.32 9.19 3.90
C ASN A 209 0.13 9.05 2.94
N LEU A 210 0.40 9.00 1.64
CA LEU A 210 -0.53 8.56 0.61
C LEU A 210 -0.30 7.07 0.34
N ILE A 211 -1.32 6.22 0.47
CA ILE A 211 -1.15 4.76 0.40
C ILE A 211 -2.21 4.12 -0.49
N TYR A 212 -1.77 3.49 -1.58
CA TYR A 212 -2.59 2.59 -2.41
C TYR A 212 -2.42 1.15 -1.94
N GLY A 213 -2.96 0.86 -0.77
CA GLY A 213 -2.66 -0.35 -0.01
C GLY A 213 -3.19 -0.28 1.42
N SER A 214 -2.47 -0.94 2.34
CA SER A 214 -2.89 -1.05 3.74
C SER A 214 -1.79 -0.70 4.74
N ILE A 215 -2.22 -0.24 5.91
CA ILE A 215 -1.40 -0.17 7.12
C ILE A 215 -1.78 -1.33 8.03
N ARG A 216 -0.80 -2.07 8.54
CA ARG A 216 -1.00 -3.12 9.53
C ARG A 216 -0.18 -2.85 10.79
N LEU A 217 -0.86 -2.92 11.93
CA LEU A 217 -0.26 -2.98 13.27
C LEU A 217 -0.48 -4.40 13.82
N ALA A 218 0.59 -5.08 14.21
CA ALA A 218 0.52 -6.41 14.80
C ALA A 218 1.45 -6.51 16.01
N LEU A 219 1.06 -7.20 17.08
CA LEU A 219 1.92 -7.41 18.27
C LEU A 219 2.54 -6.11 18.82
N SER A 220 1.82 -4.99 18.74
CA SER A 220 2.42 -3.65 18.89
C SER A 220 1.60 -2.72 19.78
N ARG A 221 2.29 -1.77 20.43
CA ARG A 221 1.71 -0.81 21.37
C ARG A 221 2.21 0.61 21.18
N ASN A 222 1.40 1.57 21.63
CA ASN A 222 1.78 2.99 21.67
C ASN A 222 2.22 3.53 20.30
N ASN A 223 1.69 2.97 19.20
CA ASN A 223 1.91 3.52 17.86
C ASN A 223 0.88 4.61 17.56
N VAL A 224 1.29 5.57 16.75
CA VAL A 224 0.44 6.64 16.25
C VAL A 224 0.30 6.48 14.74
N VAL A 225 -0.94 6.38 14.25
CA VAL A 225 -1.27 6.37 12.82
C VAL A 225 -2.18 7.55 12.54
N SER A 226 -1.64 8.59 11.92
CA SER A 226 -2.35 9.86 11.77
C SER A 226 -2.33 10.44 10.36
N ASN A 227 -3.40 11.13 9.97
CA ASN A 227 -3.44 11.95 8.77
C ASN A 227 -3.08 11.23 7.45
N ASN A 228 -3.14 9.90 7.40
CA ASN A 228 -2.83 9.15 6.19
C ASN A 228 -4.05 9.12 5.25
N ASN A 229 -3.79 9.09 3.94
CA ASN A 229 -4.81 8.91 2.91
C ASN A 229 -4.66 7.52 2.28
N LEU A 230 -5.57 6.61 2.57
CA LEU A 230 -5.53 5.21 2.17
C LEU A 230 -6.64 4.91 1.17
N SER A 231 -6.29 4.26 0.06
CA SER A 231 -7.26 3.72 -0.89
C SER A 231 -6.77 2.49 -1.63
N LEU A 232 -7.65 1.82 -2.39
CA LEU A 232 -7.28 0.75 -3.33
C LEU A 232 -6.54 -0.46 -2.71
N GLY A 233 -6.65 -0.63 -1.38
CA GLY A 233 -6.16 -1.79 -0.66
C GLY A 233 -7.27 -2.80 -0.38
N LEU A 234 -6.90 -4.07 -0.14
CA LEU A 234 -7.84 -5.09 0.37
C LEU A 234 -8.47 -4.64 1.71
N MET A 235 -7.70 -3.92 2.51
CA MET A 235 -8.11 -3.30 3.77
C MET A 235 -7.45 -1.92 3.89
N GLY A 236 -8.03 -1.01 4.66
CA GLY A 236 -7.39 0.27 4.98
C GLY A 236 -6.37 0.12 6.10
N ILE A 237 -6.85 0.07 7.34
CA ILE A 237 -6.00 -0.12 8.54
C ILE A 237 -6.38 -1.41 9.25
N GLU A 238 -5.40 -2.25 9.59
CA GLU A 238 -5.56 -3.43 10.44
C GLU A 238 -4.83 -3.24 11.77
N ILE A 239 -5.53 -3.50 12.88
CA ILE A 239 -4.96 -3.63 14.23
C ILE A 239 -5.19 -5.07 14.68
N SER A 240 -4.10 -5.81 14.88
CA SER A 240 -4.16 -7.26 15.06
C SER A 240 -3.22 -7.79 16.15
N ALA A 241 -3.42 -9.05 16.51
CA ALA A 241 -2.48 -9.85 17.29
C ALA A 241 -2.05 -9.18 18.62
N SER A 242 -3.01 -8.92 19.51
CA SER A 242 -2.76 -8.36 20.85
C SER A 242 -2.15 -6.96 20.85
N SER A 243 -2.44 -6.17 19.82
CA SER A 243 -2.04 -4.78 19.76
C SER A 243 -2.92 -3.92 20.68
N SER A 244 -2.31 -2.94 21.37
CA SER A 244 -3.02 -2.14 22.38
C SER A 244 -2.44 -0.75 22.55
N HIS A 245 -3.22 0.21 23.06
CA HIS A 245 -2.77 1.59 23.30
C HIS A 245 -2.26 2.30 22.03
N ASN A 246 -2.74 1.90 20.85
CA ASN A 246 -2.44 2.61 19.62
C ASN A 246 -3.47 3.72 19.38
N GLU A 247 -3.02 4.83 18.81
CA GLU A 247 -3.86 5.98 18.45
C GLU A 247 -3.98 6.09 16.93
N ILE A 248 -5.22 6.02 16.43
CA ILE A 248 -5.52 6.08 15.01
C ILE A 248 -6.43 7.28 14.76
N PHE A 249 -5.93 8.34 14.13
CA PHE A 249 -6.74 9.55 13.95
C PHE A 249 -6.48 10.40 12.71
N GLY A 250 -7.49 11.13 12.26
CA GLY A 250 -7.36 12.02 11.10
C GLY A 250 -7.10 11.29 9.77
N ASN A 251 -7.17 9.95 9.73
CA ASN A 251 -6.95 9.19 8.51
C ASN A 251 -8.19 9.25 7.61
N GLN A 252 -7.94 9.31 6.31
CA GLN A 252 -8.96 9.20 5.27
C GLN A 252 -8.80 7.84 4.60
N ILE A 253 -9.79 6.97 4.79
CA ILE A 253 -9.79 5.60 4.28
C ILE A 253 -10.96 5.48 3.31
N ALA A 254 -10.67 5.19 2.05
CA ALA A 254 -11.73 5.04 1.06
C ALA A 254 -11.44 4.00 -0.03
N HIS A 255 -12.49 3.47 -0.67
CA HIS A 255 -12.37 2.57 -1.83
C HIS A 255 -11.47 1.35 -1.55
N THR A 256 -11.70 0.69 -0.41
CA THR A 256 -11.05 -0.59 -0.08
C THR A 256 -11.90 -1.76 -0.58
N ASP A 257 -11.28 -2.88 -0.96
CA ASP A 257 -12.02 -4.05 -1.46
C ASP A 257 -12.71 -4.87 -0.35
N GLY A 258 -12.31 -4.70 0.92
CA GLY A 258 -12.83 -5.46 2.05
C GLY A 258 -13.32 -4.57 3.19
N TYR A 259 -12.39 -4.01 3.97
CA TYR A 259 -12.69 -3.29 5.21
C TYR A 259 -11.95 -1.96 5.27
N GLY A 260 -12.62 -0.90 5.76
CA GLY A 260 -11.94 0.35 6.07
C GLY A 260 -10.99 0.20 7.25
N LEU A 261 -11.50 -0.27 8.39
CA LEU A 261 -10.74 -0.53 9.61
C LEU A 261 -11.08 -1.92 10.14
N LEU A 262 -10.06 -2.75 10.34
CA LEU A 262 -10.17 -4.07 10.96
C LEU A 262 -9.49 -4.04 12.34
N ILE A 263 -10.19 -4.48 13.38
CA ILE A 263 -9.58 -4.78 14.68
C ILE A 263 -9.83 -6.24 15.03
N SER A 264 -8.75 -6.97 15.31
CA SER A 264 -8.78 -8.39 15.61
C SER A 264 -7.87 -8.75 16.79
N ASN A 265 -8.41 -9.43 17.80
CA ASN A 265 -7.70 -9.83 19.02
C ASN A 265 -6.89 -8.67 19.65
N SER A 266 -7.44 -7.45 19.67
CA SER A 266 -6.73 -6.23 20.06
C SER A 266 -7.63 -5.32 20.90
N PHE A 267 -7.05 -4.65 21.89
CA PHE A 267 -7.79 -3.99 22.98
C PHE A 267 -7.19 -2.64 23.36
N GLU A 268 -7.97 -1.77 23.98
CA GLU A 268 -7.49 -0.48 24.52
C GLU A 268 -6.83 0.42 23.46
N ASN A 269 -7.29 0.37 22.22
CA ASN A 269 -6.88 1.31 21.17
C ASN A 269 -7.86 2.49 21.09
N THR A 270 -7.38 3.65 20.67
CA THR A 270 -8.19 4.86 20.52
C THR A 270 -8.25 5.28 19.06
N ILE A 271 -9.47 5.36 18.52
CA ILE A 271 -9.75 5.60 17.09
C ILE A 271 -10.67 6.80 16.97
N TYR A 272 -10.19 7.91 16.41
CA TYR A 272 -10.97 9.14 16.37
C TYR A 272 -10.69 10.04 15.19
N ASN A 273 -11.62 10.93 14.82
CA ASN A 273 -11.45 11.86 13.69
C ASN A 273 -11.09 11.17 12.35
N ASN A 274 -11.36 9.87 12.18
CA ASN A 274 -11.11 9.19 10.90
C ASN A 274 -12.33 9.31 10.00
N LYS A 275 -12.11 9.44 8.69
CA LYS A 275 -13.15 9.35 7.67
C LYS A 275 -13.02 8.01 6.97
N ILE A 276 -14.04 7.16 7.08
CA ILE A 276 -14.11 5.84 6.45
C ILE A 276 -15.29 5.84 5.48
N SER A 277 -15.01 5.71 4.19
CA SER A 277 -16.05 5.83 3.16
C SER A 277 -15.87 4.93 1.95
N ASN A 278 -16.95 4.62 1.23
CA ASN A 278 -16.88 3.81 0.01
C ASN A 278 -16.16 2.47 0.22
N THR A 279 -16.44 1.80 1.34
CA THR A 279 -15.91 0.47 1.66
C THR A 279 -17.06 -0.53 1.85
N PRO A 280 -16.87 -1.84 1.58
CA PRO A 280 -17.92 -2.83 1.86
C PRO A 280 -18.30 -2.86 3.34
N ILE A 281 -17.32 -2.81 4.23
CA ILE A 281 -17.53 -2.68 5.68
C ILE A 281 -16.63 -1.57 6.22
N GLY A 282 -17.21 -0.56 6.85
CA GLY A 282 -16.46 0.56 7.43
C GLY A 282 -15.54 0.11 8.57
N ILE A 283 -16.12 -0.37 9.67
CA ILE A 283 -15.39 -0.93 10.81
C ILE A 283 -15.75 -2.40 11.00
N TYR A 284 -14.75 -3.27 11.10
CA TYR A 284 -14.93 -4.69 11.38
C TYR A 284 -14.19 -5.10 12.66
N LEU A 285 -14.94 -5.59 13.64
CA LEU A 285 -14.41 -6.17 14.88
C LEU A 285 -14.61 -7.69 14.85
N THR A 286 -13.52 -8.44 15.05
CA THR A 286 -13.55 -9.90 15.05
C THR A 286 -12.54 -10.47 16.03
N GLU A 287 -12.60 -11.78 16.25
CA GLU A 287 -11.48 -12.57 16.70
C GLU A 287 -11.08 -13.52 15.59
N MET A 288 -9.78 -13.71 15.42
CA MET A 288 -9.23 -14.81 14.63
C MET A 288 -8.60 -15.81 15.60
N SER A 289 -8.46 -17.07 15.17
CA SER A 289 -7.79 -18.08 15.99
C SER A 289 -6.37 -17.60 16.33
N SER A 290 -6.16 -17.12 17.55
CA SER A 290 -4.86 -16.64 17.99
C SER A 290 -4.11 -17.80 18.65
N ASN A 291 -2.89 -18.06 18.20
CA ASN A 291 -1.97 -18.98 18.88
C ASN A 291 -1.41 -18.38 20.18
N TYR A 292 -1.79 -17.13 20.51
CA TYR A 292 -1.16 -16.30 21.53
C TYR A 292 -1.94 -16.22 22.85
N GLY A 293 -3.05 -16.96 23.00
CA GLY A 293 -3.79 -17.05 24.27
C GLY A 293 -4.59 -15.80 24.65
N TYR A 294 -4.60 -14.76 23.80
CA TYR A 294 -5.41 -13.56 23.95
C TYR A 294 -6.54 -13.58 22.91
N SER A 295 -7.76 -13.76 23.39
CA SER A 295 -9.01 -13.69 22.63
C SER A 295 -9.86 -12.58 23.24
N ASN A 296 -9.57 -11.34 22.86
CA ASN A 296 -10.45 -10.24 23.22
C ASN A 296 -10.26 -9.03 22.30
N THR A 297 -11.35 -8.55 21.71
CA THR A 297 -11.40 -7.32 20.90
C THR A 297 -12.22 -6.25 21.61
N THR A 298 -11.83 -5.87 22.82
CA THR A 298 -12.63 -5.03 23.74
C THR A 298 -11.91 -3.78 24.20
N ASN A 299 -12.67 -2.88 24.83
CA ASN A 299 -12.18 -1.62 25.38
C ASN A 299 -11.50 -0.71 24.34
N ASN A 300 -11.78 -0.90 23.06
CA ASN A 300 -11.39 0.08 22.05
C ASN A 300 -12.37 1.24 22.08
N LEU A 301 -11.84 2.46 21.95
CA LEU A 301 -12.59 3.70 22.03
C LEU A 301 -12.71 4.34 20.64
N PHE A 302 -13.96 4.54 20.20
CA PHE A 302 -14.30 5.15 18.91
C PHE A 302 -15.12 6.40 19.11
N TYR A 303 -14.63 7.56 18.69
CA TYR A 303 -15.40 8.81 18.74
C TYR A 303 -15.00 9.72 17.59
N ARG A 304 -15.87 10.62 17.15
CA ARG A 304 -15.62 11.58 16.06
C ARG A 304 -15.20 10.97 14.72
N ASN A 305 -15.44 9.67 14.51
CA ASN A 305 -15.23 9.07 13.20
C ASN A 305 -16.44 9.36 12.30
N THR A 306 -16.18 9.56 11.02
CA THR A 306 -17.21 9.74 9.99
C THR A 306 -17.29 8.48 9.14
N LEU A 307 -18.37 7.73 9.28
CA LEU A 307 -18.66 6.55 8.46
C LEU A 307 -19.75 6.91 7.46
N THR A 308 -19.40 6.92 6.17
CA THR A 308 -20.32 7.34 5.11
C THR A 308 -20.15 6.54 3.84
N GLU A 309 -21.23 6.29 3.10
CA GLU A 309 -21.18 5.58 1.81
C GLU A 309 -20.53 4.18 1.89
N ASN A 310 -20.49 3.59 3.08
CA ASN A 310 -20.10 2.20 3.25
C ASN A 310 -21.31 1.30 3.02
N ALA A 311 -21.13 0.10 2.45
CA ALA A 311 -22.26 -0.83 2.29
C ALA A 311 -22.79 -1.31 3.66
N GLN A 312 -21.90 -1.41 4.64
CA GLN A 312 -22.21 -1.61 6.05
C GLN A 312 -21.26 -0.75 6.90
N ASN A 313 -21.80 0.11 7.77
CA ASN A 313 -20.96 0.97 8.60
C ASN A 313 -20.12 0.18 9.61
N ILE A 314 -20.72 -0.81 10.28
CA ILE A 314 -20.04 -1.64 11.29
C ILE A 314 -20.45 -3.09 11.17
N ARG A 315 -19.48 -4.00 11.33
CA ARG A 315 -19.70 -5.42 11.59
C ARG A 315 -18.97 -5.85 12.85
N ILE A 316 -19.65 -6.62 13.71
CA ILE A 316 -19.05 -7.22 14.92
C ILE A 316 -19.32 -8.73 14.88
N ASN A 317 -18.26 -9.53 14.89
CA ASN A 317 -18.34 -10.99 14.96
C ASN A 317 -17.84 -11.48 16.33
N GLY A 318 -18.68 -11.34 17.35
CA GLY A 318 -18.42 -11.78 18.73
C GLY A 318 -19.12 -10.89 19.76
N GLU A 319 -19.02 -11.25 21.04
CA GLU A 319 -19.62 -10.49 22.15
C GLU A 319 -18.58 -9.57 22.80
N PHE A 320 -18.14 -8.56 22.04
CA PHE A 320 -17.12 -7.62 22.49
C PHE A 320 -17.76 -6.35 23.06
N GLY A 321 -17.41 -5.94 24.28
CA GLY A 321 -17.69 -4.59 24.79
C GLY A 321 -16.65 -3.56 24.30
N ASN A 322 -17.10 -2.58 23.52
CA ASN A 322 -16.29 -1.44 23.08
C ASN A 322 -17.02 -0.12 23.36
N LEU A 323 -16.27 0.98 23.34
CA LEU A 323 -16.77 2.32 23.66
C LEU A 323 -16.95 3.08 22.34
N TRP A 324 -18.15 3.62 22.09
CA TRP A 324 -18.51 4.27 20.83
C TRP A 324 -18.75 5.78 20.96
N ASP A 325 -18.33 6.33 22.10
CA ASP A 325 -18.32 7.73 22.44
C ASP A 325 -17.33 7.98 23.59
N ASN A 326 -16.94 9.24 23.79
CA ASN A 326 -16.06 9.66 24.88
C ASN A 326 -16.83 10.24 26.10
N GLY A 327 -18.14 10.04 26.18
CA GLY A 327 -19.02 10.64 27.17
C GLY A 327 -19.58 12.02 26.80
N GLU A 328 -19.08 12.65 25.72
CA GLU A 328 -19.56 13.93 25.21
C GLU A 328 -19.98 13.83 23.74
N GLU A 329 -19.21 13.13 22.92
CA GLU A 329 -19.42 12.99 21.48
C GLU A 329 -19.13 11.53 21.04
N GLY A 330 -19.91 11.06 20.07
CA GLY A 330 -19.78 9.75 19.44
C GLY A 330 -19.33 9.87 17.99
N ASN A 331 -19.79 8.94 17.15
CA ASN A 331 -19.43 8.88 15.73
C ASN A 331 -20.59 9.33 14.83
N HIS A 332 -20.27 9.73 13.60
CA HIS A 332 -21.26 9.96 12.56
C HIS A 332 -21.49 8.69 11.74
N TRP A 333 -22.76 8.33 11.53
CA TRP A 333 -23.19 7.16 10.75
C TRP A 333 -24.11 7.59 9.63
N SER A 334 -23.82 7.20 8.39
CA SER A 334 -24.67 7.56 7.24
C SER A 334 -26.10 7.03 7.29
N ASP A 335 -26.36 6.02 8.10
CA ASP A 335 -27.68 5.41 8.31
C ASP A 335 -28.38 5.89 9.60
N TYR A 336 -27.76 6.81 10.35
CA TYR A 336 -28.41 7.41 11.51
C TYR A 336 -29.50 8.40 11.08
N ASN A 337 -30.72 8.18 11.57
CA ASN A 337 -31.91 8.97 11.23
C ASN A 337 -32.67 9.48 12.47
N GLY A 338 -31.97 9.58 13.60
CA GLY A 338 -32.52 10.13 14.84
C GLY A 338 -32.83 11.62 14.75
N THR A 339 -33.36 12.17 15.84
CA THR A 339 -33.67 13.59 15.97
C THR A 339 -32.65 14.29 16.85
N ASP A 340 -32.49 15.59 16.61
CA ASP A 340 -31.72 16.52 17.44
C ASP A 340 -32.64 17.69 17.78
N LEU A 341 -33.36 17.59 18.90
CA LEU A 341 -34.38 18.55 19.31
C LEU A 341 -33.77 19.79 19.96
N ASN A 342 -32.60 19.66 20.59
CA ASN A 342 -31.91 20.77 21.24
C ASN A 342 -30.96 21.52 20.27
N ASN A 343 -30.75 21.00 19.06
CA ASN A 343 -29.87 21.52 17.99
C ASN A 343 -28.42 21.66 18.42
N ASP A 344 -27.91 20.74 19.23
CA ASP A 344 -26.49 20.72 19.65
C ASP A 344 -25.58 19.94 18.68
N GLY A 345 -26.16 19.32 17.64
CA GLY A 345 -25.44 18.53 16.64
C GLY A 345 -25.26 17.07 17.03
N ILE A 346 -25.78 16.64 18.18
CA ILE A 346 -25.78 15.28 18.69
C ILE A 346 -27.23 14.75 18.64
N GLY A 347 -27.40 13.51 18.19
CA GLY A 347 -28.70 12.87 18.15
C GLY A 347 -29.19 12.47 19.55
N ASP A 348 -30.45 12.79 19.85
CA ASP A 348 -31.10 12.51 21.14
C ASP A 348 -31.34 11.01 21.39
N THR A 349 -31.28 10.18 20.34
CA THR A 349 -31.48 8.73 20.42
C THR A 349 -30.16 8.00 20.20
N PRO A 350 -29.73 7.11 21.11
CA PRO A 350 -28.51 6.32 20.92
C PRO A 350 -28.52 5.49 19.64
N TYR A 351 -27.36 5.34 19.01
CA TYR A 351 -27.16 4.42 17.91
C TYR A 351 -26.83 3.02 18.43
N VAL A 352 -27.77 2.08 18.27
CA VAL A 352 -27.64 0.71 18.77
C VAL A 352 -26.87 -0.15 17.78
N ILE A 353 -25.67 -0.59 18.16
CA ILE A 353 -24.79 -1.43 17.33
C ILE A 353 -24.95 -2.92 17.69
N GLY A 354 -25.13 -3.22 18.98
CA GLY A 354 -25.36 -4.56 19.49
C GLY A 354 -25.49 -4.57 21.02
N THR A 355 -25.68 -5.75 21.61
CA THR A 355 -26.00 -5.91 23.05
C THR A 355 -25.02 -5.20 24.00
N HIS A 356 -23.72 -5.20 23.66
CA HIS A 356 -22.66 -4.56 24.45
C HIS A 356 -22.05 -3.33 23.75
N ASN A 357 -22.70 -2.82 22.70
CA ASN A 357 -22.17 -1.76 21.84
C ASN A 357 -23.30 -0.77 21.52
N THR A 358 -23.25 0.40 22.13
CA THR A 358 -24.19 1.50 21.88
C THR A 358 -23.40 2.79 21.82
N GLY A 359 -23.59 3.58 20.76
CA GLY A 359 -23.07 4.94 20.67
C GLY A 359 -24.10 5.91 21.24
N ASN A 360 -23.84 6.49 22.41
CA ASN A 360 -24.84 7.29 23.11
C ASN A 360 -25.00 8.70 22.55
N TYR A 361 -23.96 9.20 21.85
CA TYR A 361 -23.90 10.56 21.33
C TYR A 361 -23.63 10.56 19.81
N PRO A 362 -24.50 9.95 18.97
CA PRO A 362 -24.29 9.92 17.53
C PRO A 362 -24.27 11.34 16.95
N LEU A 363 -23.30 11.64 16.09
CA LEU A 363 -23.20 12.95 15.45
C LEU A 363 -24.22 13.08 14.32
N MET A 364 -24.96 14.18 14.28
CA MET A 364 -25.99 14.45 13.26
C MET A 364 -25.42 14.77 11.88
N GLN A 365 -24.17 15.25 11.83
CA GLN A 365 -23.46 15.62 10.62
C GLN A 365 -22.02 15.13 10.68
N PRO A 366 -21.40 14.84 9.53
CA PRO A 366 -19.98 14.55 9.50
C PRO A 366 -19.18 15.76 10.00
N LEU A 367 -18.05 15.52 10.65
CA LEU A 367 -17.16 16.62 11.02
C LEU A 367 -16.62 17.27 9.74
N ILE A 368 -16.93 18.55 9.54
CA ILE A 368 -16.33 19.35 8.47
C ILE A 368 -14.89 19.61 8.93
N ASN A 369 -13.92 19.00 8.25
CA ASN A 369 -12.52 19.37 8.43
C ASN A 369 -12.44 20.89 8.25
N GLN A 370 -11.94 21.61 9.26
CA GLN A 370 -11.53 22.99 9.07
C GLN A 370 -10.38 22.97 8.06
N GLU A 371 -10.69 23.14 6.78
CA GLU A 371 -9.68 23.52 5.80
C GLU A 371 -9.07 24.83 6.31
N LEU A 372 -7.79 24.79 6.65
CA LEU A 372 -7.01 26.00 6.83
C LEU A 372 -7.20 26.86 5.58
N PRO A 373 -7.41 28.19 5.70
CA PRO A 373 -7.73 29.03 4.56
C PRO A 373 -6.70 28.84 3.45
N ASN A 374 -7.18 28.32 2.31
CA ASN A 374 -6.43 28.08 1.10
C ASN A 374 -5.73 29.36 0.64
N ASN A 375 -4.45 29.49 0.97
CA ASN A 375 -3.58 30.47 0.37
C ASN A 375 -2.82 29.80 -0.78
N ASN A 376 -3.20 30.24 -1.98
CA ASN A 376 -2.45 30.22 -3.24
C ASN A 376 -2.89 29.18 -4.29
N SER A 377 -3.55 29.74 -5.30
CA SER A 377 -3.35 29.52 -6.74
C SER A 377 -3.23 28.06 -7.20
N ALA A 378 -4.34 27.57 -7.73
CA ALA A 378 -4.40 26.43 -8.63
C ALA A 378 -3.28 26.52 -9.68
N GLN A 379 -2.25 25.69 -9.51
CA GLN A 379 -1.57 25.06 -10.65
C GLN A 379 -2.48 23.91 -11.05
N ASP A 380 -3.15 24.12 -12.16
CA ASP A 380 -4.01 23.19 -12.87
C ASP A 380 -3.20 21.90 -13.18
N THR A 381 -3.30 20.89 -12.32
CA THR A 381 -2.78 19.56 -12.59
C THR A 381 -3.71 18.92 -13.61
N GLY A 382 -3.30 19.04 -14.87
CA GLY A 382 -4.02 18.54 -16.02
C GLY A 382 -4.56 17.12 -15.79
N LEU A 383 -5.88 17.01 -15.79
CA LEU A 383 -6.57 15.75 -16.06
C LEU A 383 -5.91 15.14 -17.30
N PHE A 384 -5.31 13.96 -17.15
CA PHE A 384 -4.92 13.13 -18.28
C PHE A 384 -6.18 12.92 -19.14
N SER A 385 -6.25 13.64 -20.26
CA SER A 385 -7.30 13.47 -21.25
C SER A 385 -7.31 12.00 -21.66
N LEU A 386 -8.43 11.31 -21.48
CA LEU A 386 -8.68 9.95 -22.00
C LEU A 386 -8.64 9.88 -23.55
N GLY A 387 -8.48 11.02 -24.22
CA GLY A 387 -8.48 11.16 -25.68
C GLY A 387 -7.41 10.33 -26.42
N PRO A 388 -6.13 10.30 -26.01
CA PRO A 388 -5.10 9.52 -26.68
C PRO A 388 -5.29 8.00 -26.53
N ILE A 389 -5.81 7.55 -25.38
CA ILE A 389 -6.08 6.13 -25.11
C ILE A 389 -7.26 5.64 -25.96
N LEU A 390 -8.33 6.44 -26.06
CA LEU A 390 -9.47 6.14 -26.95
C LEU A 390 -9.09 6.21 -28.43
N ALA A 391 -8.20 7.14 -28.82
CA ALA A 391 -7.69 7.23 -30.19
C ALA A 391 -6.83 5.99 -30.56
N ALA A 392 -5.97 5.51 -29.66
CA ALA A 392 -5.16 4.31 -29.88
C ALA A 392 -6.04 3.05 -30.05
N LEU A 393 -7.09 2.90 -29.23
CA LEU A 393 -8.06 1.81 -29.35
C LEU A 393 -8.87 1.90 -30.65
N GLY A 394 -9.27 3.10 -31.07
CA GLY A 394 -9.96 3.33 -32.34
C GLY A 394 -9.10 2.99 -33.57
N ILE A 395 -7.80 3.33 -33.54
CA ILE A 395 -6.86 3.00 -34.63
C ILE A 395 -6.64 1.49 -34.71
N ALA A 396 -6.43 0.81 -33.58
CA ALA A 396 -6.29 -0.64 -33.54
C ALA A 396 -7.53 -1.36 -34.11
N PHE A 397 -8.73 -0.92 -33.75
CA PHE A 397 -9.98 -1.50 -34.25
C PHE A 397 -10.14 -1.28 -35.77
N THR A 398 -9.74 -0.10 -36.27
CA THR A 398 -9.82 0.24 -37.70
C THR A 398 -8.81 -0.58 -38.52
N VAL A 399 -7.59 -0.79 -38.02
CA VAL A 399 -6.57 -1.63 -38.68
C VAL A 399 -7.04 -3.08 -38.80
N VAL A 400 -7.69 -3.62 -37.76
CA VAL A 400 -8.27 -4.97 -37.79
C VAL A 400 -9.40 -5.07 -38.81
N ILE A 401 -10.32 -4.10 -38.86
CA ILE A 401 -11.42 -4.07 -39.85
C ILE A 401 -10.88 -3.95 -41.28
N VAL A 402 -9.92 -3.07 -41.53
CA VAL A 402 -9.31 -2.88 -42.86
C VAL A 402 -8.54 -4.15 -43.27
N GLY A 403 -7.81 -4.78 -42.36
CA GLY A 403 -7.14 -6.06 -42.58
C GLY A 403 -8.13 -7.16 -42.97
N LEU A 404 -9.27 -7.25 -42.28
CA LEU A 404 -10.35 -8.19 -42.61
C LEU A 404 -10.99 -7.89 -43.97
N LEU A 405 -11.28 -6.62 -44.28
CA LEU A 405 -11.85 -6.22 -45.58
C LEU A 405 -10.90 -6.53 -46.74
N VAL A 406 -9.59 -6.30 -46.58
CA VAL A 406 -8.57 -6.65 -47.59
C VAL A 406 -8.44 -8.17 -47.75
N TYR A 407 -8.51 -8.91 -46.65
CA TYR A 407 -8.50 -10.37 -46.66
C TYR A 407 -9.70 -10.95 -47.43
N PHE A 408 -10.91 -10.45 -47.19
CA PHE A 408 -12.12 -10.90 -47.87
C PHE A 408 -12.20 -10.44 -49.33
N LYS A 409 -11.68 -9.25 -49.68
CA LYS A 409 -11.65 -8.76 -51.06
C LYS A 409 -10.66 -9.53 -51.95
N ARG A 410 -9.64 -10.17 -51.37
CA ARG A 410 -8.67 -11.03 -52.09
C ARG A 410 -9.13 -12.48 -52.29
N ARG A 411 -10.28 -12.89 -51.73
CA ARG A 411 -10.80 -14.27 -51.79
C ARG A 411 -12.19 -14.42 -52.41
N LEU A 412 -12.66 -13.42 -53.17
CA LEU A 412 -13.77 -13.59 -54.11
C LEU A 412 -13.17 -13.90 -55.49
N PRO A 413 -13.54 -15.02 -56.15
CA PRO A 413 -13.21 -15.24 -57.56
C PRO A 413 -13.90 -14.23 -58.48
#